data_AF-A0A554LGS3-F1
#
_entry.id   AF-A0A554LGS3-F1
#
_cell.length_a   1.000
_cell.length_b   1.000
_cell.length_c   1.000
_cell.angle_alpha   90.00
_cell.angle_beta   90.00
_cell.angle_gamma   90.00
#
_symmetry.space_group_name_H-M   'P 1'
#
loop_
_entity.id
_entity.type
_entity.pdbx_description
1 polymer ?
#
loop_
_entity_poly.entity_id
_entity_poly.type
_entity_poly.pdbx_seq_one_letter_code
_entity_poly.pdbx_strand_id
1 'polypeptide(L)'
;MSKHALDILFGSGLRFKLLKFFFRNPDVYFSDLDAANHTQEDINLVRKELKVMKEIRLLRIAKRSKVILSQNAEKKKKENTKE
;
A
#
# COMPACT_ATOMS: atom_id res chain seq x y z
N MET A 1 -26.60 6.08 -5.82
CA MET A 1 -25.12 6.17 -5.77
C MET A 1 -24.51 5.40 -4.58
N SER A 2 -25.06 5.44 -3.35
CA SER A 2 -24.42 4.81 -2.17
C SER A 2 -24.46 3.27 -2.11
N LYS A 3 -25.49 2.62 -2.68
CA LYS A 3 -25.64 1.15 -2.64
C LYS A 3 -24.42 0.40 -3.20
N HIS A 4 -23.90 0.84 -4.35
CA HIS A 4 -22.75 0.20 -4.98
C HIS A 4 -21.46 0.30 -4.18
N ALA A 5 -21.23 1.39 -3.44
CA ALA A 5 -20.00 1.52 -2.66
C ALA A 5 -19.97 0.50 -1.50
N LEU A 6 -21.11 0.23 -0.85
CA LEU A 6 -21.23 -0.75 0.22
C LEU A 6 -21.11 -2.18 -0.32
N ASP A 7 -21.77 -2.48 -1.44
CA ASP A 7 -21.67 -3.80 -2.08
C ASP A 7 -20.23 -4.11 -2.51
N ILE A 8 -19.52 -3.08 -3.00
CA ILE A 8 -18.08 -3.18 -3.24
C ILE A 8 -17.37 -3.43 -1.90
N LEU A 9 -17.48 -2.55 -0.90
CA LEU A 9 -16.78 -2.67 0.38
C LEU A 9 -16.90 -4.05 1.07
N PHE A 10 -18.07 -4.69 0.97
CA PHE A 10 -18.35 -5.97 1.64
C PHE A 10 -18.43 -7.18 0.72
N GLY A 11 -18.13 -7.02 -0.58
CA GLY A 11 -18.19 -8.11 -1.57
C GLY A 11 -17.04 -9.11 -1.53
N SER A 12 -16.05 -8.93 -0.64
CA SER A 12 -14.86 -9.80 -0.53
C SER A 12 -14.51 -10.04 0.93
N GLY A 13 -14.35 -11.32 1.30
CA GLY A 13 -13.92 -11.70 2.65
C GLY A 13 -12.52 -11.18 3.00
N LEU A 14 -11.62 -11.13 2.02
CA LEU A 14 -10.29 -10.55 2.17
C LEU A 14 -10.35 -9.04 2.45
N ARG A 15 -11.22 -8.33 1.73
CA ARG A 15 -11.45 -6.90 1.95
C ARG A 15 -11.94 -6.62 3.37
N PHE A 16 -12.81 -7.46 3.90
CA PHE A 16 -13.27 -7.33 5.29
C PHE A 16 -12.13 -7.53 6.31
N LYS A 17 -11.24 -8.51 6.08
CA LYS A 17 -10.04 -8.70 6.93
C LYS A 17 -9.14 -7.46 6.90
N LEU A 18 -8.88 -6.90 5.71
CA LEU A 18 -8.08 -5.68 5.53
C LEU A 18 -8.72 -4.47 6.23
N LEU A 19 -10.04 -4.27 6.05
CA LEU A 19 -10.79 -3.22 6.74
C LEU A 19 -10.64 -3.31 8.26
N LYS A 20 -10.87 -4.51 8.81
CA LYS A 20 -10.76 -4.76 10.25
C LYS A 20 -9.35 -4.48 10.75
N PHE A 21 -8.33 -4.83 9.98
CA PHE A 21 -6.93 -4.55 10.31
C PHE A 21 -6.64 -3.04 10.35
N PHE A 22 -7.04 -2.29 9.32
CA PHE A 22 -6.80 -0.85 9.26
C PHE A 22 -7.60 -0.06 10.30
N PHE A 23 -8.86 -0.41 10.54
CA PHE A 23 -9.68 0.28 11.54
C PHE A 23 -9.20 0.05 12.98
N ARG A 24 -8.48 -1.04 13.24
CA ARG A 24 -7.84 -1.27 14.55
C ARG A 24 -6.56 -0.46 14.72
N ASN A 25 -6.00 0.09 13.65
CA ASN A 25 -4.71 0.77 13.64
C ASN A 25 -4.76 2.04 12.74
N PRO A 26 -5.61 3.02 13.07
CA PRO A 26 -5.94 4.14 12.17
C PRO A 26 -4.76 5.05 11.82
N ASP A 27 -3.78 5.19 12.72
CA ASP A 27 -2.65 6.13 12.57
C ASP A 27 -1.34 5.45 12.14
N VAL A 28 -1.40 4.17 11.78
CA VAL A 28 -0.22 3.38 11.42
C VAL A 28 -0.13 3.22 9.91
N TYR A 29 1.06 3.44 9.36
CA TYR A 29 1.35 3.14 7.96
C TYR A 29 1.72 1.67 7.80
N PHE A 30 1.07 1.01 6.86
CA PHE A 30 1.33 -0.39 6.53
C PHE A 30 1.86 -0.53 5.10
N SER A 31 2.81 -1.44 4.92
CA SER A 31 3.18 -1.91 3.59
C SER A 31 2.24 -3.02 3.11
N ASP A 32 2.25 -3.28 1.79
CA ASP A 32 1.53 -4.42 1.21
C ASP A 32 1.89 -5.75 1.91
N LEU A 33 3.15 -5.89 2.32
CA LEU A 33 3.66 -7.09 2.99
C LEU A 33 3.09 -7.22 4.41
N ASP A 34 2.99 -6.12 5.15
CA ASP A 34 2.40 -6.13 6.49
C ASP A 34 0.92 -6.53 6.44
N ALA A 35 0.20 -5.99 5.44
CA ALA A 35 -1.19 -6.36 5.19
C ALA A 35 -1.32 -7.85 4.85
N ALA A 36 -0.48 -8.37 3.96
CA ALA A 36 -0.51 -9.78 3.57
C ALA A 36 -0.17 -10.73 4.73
N ASN A 37 0.85 -10.41 5.51
CA ASN A 37 1.23 -11.17 6.70
C ASN A 37 0.11 -11.17 7.75
N HIS A 38 -0.55 -10.02 7.96
CA HIS A 38 -1.65 -9.93 8.92
C HIS A 38 -2.90 -10.69 8.47
N THR A 39 -3.24 -10.64 7.18
CA THR A 39 -4.41 -11.36 6.66
C THR A 39 -4.14 -12.85 6.41
N GLN A 40 -2.86 -13.27 6.38
CA GLN A 40 -2.38 -14.60 6.01
C GLN A 40 -2.79 -15.02 4.59
N GLU A 41 -2.65 -14.09 3.64
CA GLU A 41 -3.19 -14.23 2.28
C GLU A 41 -2.13 -13.89 1.25
N ASP A 42 -2.32 -14.33 0.01
CA ASP A 42 -1.37 -14.08 -1.07
C ASP A 42 -1.20 -12.57 -1.33
N ILE A 43 0.04 -12.12 -1.46
CA ILE A 43 0.38 -10.70 -1.63
C ILE A 43 -0.23 -10.09 -2.90
N ASN A 44 -0.43 -10.89 -3.96
CA ASN A 44 -1.04 -10.39 -5.20
C ASN A 44 -2.54 -10.18 -5.03
N LEU A 45 -3.22 -11.06 -4.28
CA LEU A 45 -4.63 -10.88 -3.93
C LEU A 45 -4.80 -9.64 -3.04
N VAL A 46 -3.94 -9.49 -2.03
CA VAL A 46 -3.95 -8.32 -1.15
C VAL A 46 -3.76 -7.03 -1.95
N ARG A 47 -2.77 -6.99 -2.86
CA ARG A 47 -2.55 -5.82 -3.74
C ARG A 47 -3.76 -5.49 -4.60
N LYS A 48 -4.46 -6.50 -5.15
CA LYS A 48 -5.70 -6.28 -5.91
C LYS A 48 -6.76 -5.62 -5.04
N GLU A 49 -6.98 -6.13 -3.83
CA GLU A 49 -7.96 -5.56 -2.90
C GLU A 49 -7.60 -4.15 -2.44
N LEU A 50 -6.33 -3.90 -2.09
CA LEU A 50 -5.84 -2.56 -1.73
C LEU A 50 -6.02 -1.56 -2.88
N LYS A 51 -5.86 -2.00 -4.14
CA LYS A 51 -6.14 -1.17 -5.31
C LYS A 51 -7.61 -0.77 -5.40
N VAL A 52 -8.53 -1.72 -5.21
CA VAL A 52 -9.98 -1.42 -5.18
C VAL A 52 -10.32 -0.46 -4.04
N MET A 53 -9.79 -0.71 -2.84
CA MET A 53 -9.99 0.17 -1.67
C MET A 53 -9.45 1.59 -1.89
N LYS A 54 -8.36 1.73 -2.66
CA LYS A 54 -7.82 3.02 -3.10
C LYS A 54 -8.73 3.71 -4.11
N GLU A 55 -9.28 2.97 -5.09
CA GLU A 55 -10.17 3.52 -6.12
C GLU A 55 -11.44 4.13 -5.49
N ILE A 56 -11.98 3.52 -4.43
CA ILE A 56 -13.09 4.07 -3.64
C ILE A 56 -12.66 5.12 -2.59
N ARG A 57 -11.40 5.56 -2.62
CA ARG A 57 -10.80 6.59 -1.74
C ARG A 57 -10.83 6.25 -0.24
N LEU A 58 -10.88 4.96 0.11
CA LEU A 58 -10.83 4.54 1.50
C LEU A 58 -9.41 4.56 2.07
N LEU A 59 -8.41 4.30 1.22
CA LEU A 59 -7.00 4.29 1.59
C LEU A 59 -6.25 5.42 0.91
N ARG A 60 -5.27 6.00 1.62
CA ARG A 60 -4.31 6.96 1.08
C ARG A 60 -2.93 6.31 1.01
N ILE A 61 -2.22 6.53 -0.09
CA ILE A 61 -0.83 6.07 -0.23
C ILE A 61 0.10 7.14 0.34
N ALA A 62 0.89 6.77 1.34
CA ALA A 62 2.07 7.53 1.72
C ALA A 62 3.21 7.22 0.74
N LYS A 63 3.86 8.25 0.19
CA LYS A 63 5.07 8.04 -0.63
C LYS A 63 6.21 7.66 0.31
N ARG A 64 6.84 6.49 0.10
CA ARG A 64 8.09 6.15 0.79
C ARG A 64 9.17 7.16 0.38
N SER A 65 9.86 7.73 1.36
CA SER A 65 11.10 8.47 1.14
C SER A 65 12.13 7.53 0.50
N LYS A 66 12.70 7.90 -0.66
CA LYS A 66 13.79 7.13 -1.26
C LYS A 66 15.03 7.27 -0.37
N VAL A 67 15.39 6.20 0.32
CA VAL A 67 16.69 6.10 1.01
C VAL A 67 17.66 5.48 0.02
N ILE A 68 18.74 6.21 -0.30
CA ILE A 68 19.85 5.72 -1.12
C ILE A 68 21.05 5.63 -0.18
N LEU A 69 21.77 4.50 -0.18
CA LEU A 69 23.05 4.40 0.50
C LEU A 69 24.01 5.48 -0.02
N SER A 70 24.59 6.28 0.89
CA SER A 70 25.47 7.41 0.57
C SER A 70 26.63 7.03 -0.38
N GLN A 71 27.11 5.79 -0.30
CA GLN A 71 28.17 5.27 -1.18
C GLN A 71 27.83 5.31 -2.68
N ASN A 72 26.54 5.30 -3.05
CA ASN A 72 26.10 5.43 -4.44
C ASN A 72 25.80 6.88 -4.86
N ALA A 73 25.73 7.83 -3.91
CA ALA A 73 25.52 9.24 -4.21
C ALA A 73 26.80 9.90 -4.79
N GLU A 74 27.98 9.46 -4.34
CA GLU A 74 29.26 10.00 -4.81
C GLU A 74 29.64 9.52 -6.22
N LYS A 75 29.27 8.29 -6.60
CA LYS A 75 29.53 7.76 -7.95
C LYS A 75 28.75 8.52 -9.04
N LYS A 76 27.49 8.88 -8.77
CA LYS A 76 26.68 9.68 -9.72
C LYS A 76 27.19 11.10 -9.94
N LYS A 77 27.84 11.72 -8.95
CA LYS A 77 28.47 13.05 -9.15
C LYS A 77 29.66 12.98 -10.11
N LYS A 78 30.42 11.88 -10.12
CA LYS A 78 31.63 11.75 -10.97
C LYS A 78 31.31 11.46 -12.44
N GLU A 79 30.17 10.85 -12.76
CA GLU A 79 29.75 10.62 -14.15
C GLU A 79 29.23 11.90 -14.82
N ASN A 80 28.51 12.77 -14.10
CA ASN A 80 27.99 14.04 -14.65
C ASN A 80 29.02 15.17 -14.82
N THR A 81 30.30 14.94 -14.53
CA THR A 81 31.37 15.96 -14.70
C THR A 81 32.32 15.62 -15.85
N LYS A 82 31.97 14.65 -16.69
CA LYS A 82 32.77 14.19 -17.84
C LYS A 82 32.07 14.30 -19.20
N GLU A 83 30.93 15.00 -19.28
CA GLU A 83 30.35 15.47 -20.55
C GLU A 83 30.52 16.98 -20.69
#